data_AF-A0A3M1MHV8-F1
#
_entry.id   AF-A0A3M1MHV8-F1
#
_cell.length_a   1.000
_cell.length_b   1.000
_cell.length_c   1.000
_cell.angle_alpha   90.00
_cell.angle_beta   90.00
_cell.angle_gamma   90.00
#
_symmetry.space_group_name_H-M   'P 1'
#
loop_
_entity.id
_entity.type
_entity.pdbx_description
1 polymer ?
#
loop_
_entity_poly.entity_id
_entity_poly.type
_entity_poly.pdbx_seq_one_letter_code
_entity_poly.pdbx_strand_id
1 'polypeptide(L)' 'MTTRVIQKKICMLGDFAVGKTSLVRRFVEGRFDDRYLSTIGVKVSRREVTLDG' A
#
# COMPACT_ATOMS: atom_id res chain seq x y z
N MET A 1 -18.81 -2.23 -22.38
CA MET A 1 -18.17 -1.31 -21.43
C MET A 1 -16.67 -1.56 -21.48
N THR A 2 -15.88 -0.59 -21.93
CA THR A 2 -14.43 -0.73 -22.08
C THR A 2 -13.73 -0.44 -20.75
N THR A 3 -13.18 -1.48 -20.12
CA THR A 3 -12.44 -1.34 -18.85
C THR A 3 -11.09 -0.66 -19.12
N ARG A 4 -10.93 0.59 -18.69
CA ARG A 4 -9.67 1.33 -18.85
C ARG A 4 -8.72 0.98 -17.71
N VAL A 5 -7.62 0.31 -18.02
CA VAL A 5 -6.56 -0.01 -17.05
C VAL A 5 -5.63 1.20 -16.89
N ILE A 6 -5.41 1.64 -15.65
CA ILE A 6 -4.50 2.75 -15.33
C ILE A 6 -3.49 2.26 -14.29
N GLN A 7 -2.19 2.42 -14.58
CA GLN A 7 -1.12 2.13 -13.64
C GLN A 7 -0.62 3.43 -13.00
N LYS A 8 -0.67 3.52 -11.66
CA LYS A 8 -0.18 4.67 -10.88
C LYS A 8 0.86 4.22 -9.86
N LYS A 9 1.89 5.05 -9.63
CA LYS A 9 2.82 4.90 -8.51
C LYS A 9 2.36 5.83 -7.38
N ILE A 10 2.20 5.29 -6.18
CA ILE A 10 1.72 6.02 -5.00
C ILE A 10 2.84 6.00 -3.96
N CYS A 11 3.19 7.18 -3.44
CA CYS A 11 4.18 7.35 -2.36
C CYS A 11 3.48 7.76 -1.08
N MET A 12 3.83 7.13 0.04
CA MET A 12 3.29 7.45 1.35
C MET A 12 4.27 8.38 2.08
N LEU A 13 3.80 9.55 2.49
CA LEU A 13 4.59 10.58 3.18
C LEU A 13 4.17 10.72 4.66
N GLY A 14 5.09 11.16 5.52
CA GLY A 14 4.84 11.41 6.95
C GLY A 14 6.00 10.98 7.84
N ASP A 15 5.93 11.32 9.13
CA ASP A 15 6.99 11.07 10.12
C ASP A 15 7.25 9.58 10.37
N PHE A 16 8.37 9.29 11.04
CA PHE A 16 8.68 7.93 11.45
C PHE A 16 7.58 7.38 12.37
N ALA A 17 7.35 6.06 12.33
CA ALA A 17 6.37 5.35 13.16
C ALA A 17 4.87 5.70 12.99
N VAL A 18 4.47 6.58 12.06
CA VAL A 18 3.04 6.92 11.85
C VAL A 18 2.19 5.84 11.15
N GLY A 19 2.71 4.63 10.96
CA GLY A 19 1.93 3.50 10.42
C GLY A 19 1.82 3.43 8.88
N LYS A 20 2.64 4.17 8.11
CA LYS A 20 2.64 4.11 6.64
C LYS A 20 2.80 2.68 6.09
N THR A 21 3.74 1.92 6.64
CA THR A 21 3.98 0.52 6.24
C THR A 21 2.79 -0.36 6.58
N SER A 22 2.18 -0.16 7.76
CA SER A 22 1.00 -0.90 8.19
C SER A 22 -0.21 -0.65 7.27
N LEU A 23 -0.39 0.59 6.80
CA LEU A 23 -1.46 0.94 5.87
C LEU A 23 -1.27 0.26 4.51
N VAL A 24 -0.06 0.32 3.93
CA VAL A 24 0.24 -0.37 2.67
C VAL A 24 0.06 -1.87 2.81
N ARG A 25 0.52 -2.45 3.93
CA ARG A 25 0.38 -3.89 4.21
C ARG A 25 -1.08 -4.30 4.32
N ARG A 26 -1.89 -3.58 5.10
CA ARG A 26 -3.34 -3.84 5.22
C ARG A 26 -4.04 -3.68 3.88
N PHE A 27 -3.71 -2.63 3.13
CA PHE A 27 -4.32 -2.38 1.83
C PHE A 27 -3.93 -3.43 0.78
N VAL A 28 -2.70 -3.92 0.76
CA VAL A 28 -2.24 -4.87 -0.27
C VAL A 28 -2.47 -6.32 0.13
N GLU A 29 -2.12 -6.69 1.35
CA GLU A 29 -2.09 -8.08 1.83
C GLU A 29 -3.38 -8.48 2.58
N GLY A 30 -4.24 -7.51 2.96
CA GLY A 30 -5.42 -7.77 3.79
C GLY A 30 -5.08 -8.23 5.21
N ARG A 31 -3.80 -8.17 5.62
CA ARG A 31 -3.28 -8.65 6.90
C ARG A 31 -2.88 -7.50 7.81
N PHE A 32 -3.17 -7.64 9.09
CA PHE A 32 -2.64 -6.81 10.17
C PHE A 32 -1.84 -7.72 11.11
N ASP A 33 -0.61 -7.34 11.43
CA ASP A 33 0.30 -8.08 12.31
C ASP A 33 0.95 -7.04 13.22
N ASP A 34 0.81 -7.20 14.53
CA ASP A 34 1.28 -6.24 15.55
C ASP A 34 2.80 -6.16 15.67
N ARG A 35 3.54 -7.05 14.99
CA ARG A 35 5.00 -7.03 14.98
C ARG A 35 5.50 -5.91 14.07
N TYR A 36 5.79 -4.78 14.69
CA TYR A 36 6.45 -3.64 14.08
C TYR A 36 7.95 -3.94 13.85
N LEU A 37 8.27 -4.69 12.80
CA LEU A 37 9.63 -4.72 12.26
C LEU A 37 9.81 -3.45 11.42
N SER A 38 10.69 -2.56 11.86
CA SER A 38 11.09 -1.38 11.07
C SER A 38 11.46 -1.81 9.65
N THR A 39 11.04 -1.04 8.66
CA THR A 39 11.35 -1.37 7.27
C THR A 39 12.82 -1.08 7.02
N ILE A 40 13.65 -2.12 6.87
CA ILE A 40 15.00 -1.96 6.34
C ILE A 40 14.87 -1.80 4.82
N GLY A 41 15.04 -0.58 4.32
CA GLY A 41 14.92 -0.24 2.89
C GLY A 41 13.52 0.17 2.42
N VAL A 42 13.30 0.17 1.11
CA VAL A 42 12.02 0.54 0.45
C VAL A 42 11.26 -0.72 0.05
N LYS A 43 10.03 -0.91 0.57
CA LYS A 43 9.12 -1.98 0.14
C LYS A 43 8.15 -1.46 -0.93
N VAL A 44 8.28 -1.96 -2.16
CA VAL A 44 7.29 -1.71 -3.23
C VAL A 44 6.22 -2.78 -3.16
N SER A 45 4.95 -2.38 -3.25
CA SER A 45 3.81 -3.29 -3.24
C SER A 45 2.79 -2.85 -4.29
N ARG A 46 2.16 -3.81 -4.97
CA ARG A 46 1.17 -3.57 -6.03
C ARG A 46 -0.12 -4.29 -5.69
N ARG A 47 -1.25 -3.61 -5.86
CA ARG A 47 -2.60 -4.19 -5.81
C ARG A 47 -3.40 -3.67 -6.99
N GLU A 48 -4.11 -4.58 -7.66
CA GLU A 48 -5.11 -4.19 -8.66
C GLU A 48 -6.41 -3.84 -7.95
N VAL A 49 -7.01 -2.72 -8.36
CA VAL A 49 -8.21 -2.17 -7.74
C VAL A 49 -9.20 -1.88 -8.86
N THR A 50 -10.39 -2.46 -8.76
CA THR A 50 -11.54 -2.05 -9.57
C THR A 50 -12.10 -0.78 -8.97
N LEU A 51 -12.16 0.29 -9.76
CA LEU A 51 -12.75 1.55 -9.35
C LEU A 51 -14.09 1.68 -10.06
N ASP A 52 -15.16 1.79 -9.30
CA ASP A 52 -16.47 2.18 -9.82
C ASP A 52 -16.44 3.70 -10.00
N GLY A 53 -16.60 4.14 -11.25
CA GLY A 53 -16.61 5.55 -11.65
C GLY A 53 -17.98 5.96 -12.16
#